data_AF-A0A0Q0A4N6-F1
#
_entry.id   AF-A0A0Q0A4N6-F1
#
_cell.length_a   1.000
_cell.length_b   1.000
_cell.length_c   1.000
_cell.angle_alpha   90.00
_cell.angle_beta   90.00
_cell.angle_gamma   90.00
#
_symmetry.space_group_name_H-M   'P 1'
#
loop_
_entity.id
_entity.type
_entity.pdbx_description
1 polymer ?
#
loop_
_entity_poly.entity_id
_entity_poly.type
_entity_poly.pdbx_seq_one_letter_code
_entity_poly.pdbx_strand_id
1 'polypeptide(L)'
;MHYLTPDLCDAYPDLIQVVEPMFSNFGGRDSFGGQIVTLKCFEDNSKVREQVELDGKGKVLVVDGGGSLRCALLGDMLADKAAKNGWEGMLIYGCVRDVDVIAQTDLGVQALASHPKKTEKRGIGELNVPVTFGGVTFRPGEYLYADNNGVIISPSPLTMPE
;
A
#
# COMPACT_ATOMS: atom_id res chain seq x y z
N MET A 1 -13.20 6.25 -2.41
CA MET A 1 -13.27 6.98 -3.71
C MET A 1 -12.70 6.07 -4.77
N HIS A 2 -13.31 5.95 -5.95
CA HIS A 2 -12.80 5.10 -7.03
C HIS A 2 -11.84 5.92 -7.90
N TYR A 3 -10.73 5.31 -8.32
CA TYR A 3 -9.69 5.95 -9.14
C TYR A 3 -9.40 5.11 -10.38
N LEU A 4 -9.13 5.78 -11.50
CA LEU A 4 -8.63 5.16 -12.74
C LEU A 4 -7.25 5.75 -13.02
N THR A 5 -6.21 4.95 -12.87
CA THR A 5 -4.84 5.40 -13.05
C THR A 5 -4.51 5.82 -14.48
N PRO A 6 -5.10 5.25 -15.57
CA PRO A 6 -4.92 5.79 -16.92
C PRO A 6 -5.43 7.23 -17.06
N ASP A 7 -6.64 7.52 -16.57
CA ASP A 7 -7.24 8.85 -16.65
C ASP A 7 -6.40 9.89 -15.89
N LEU A 8 -5.84 9.51 -14.74
CA LEU A 8 -4.93 10.37 -14.00
C LEU A 8 -3.61 10.60 -14.77
N CYS A 9 -3.06 9.57 -15.42
CA CYS A 9 -1.86 9.73 -16.26
C CYS A 9 -2.11 10.69 -17.44
N ASP A 10 -3.27 10.58 -18.10
CA ASP A 10 -3.64 11.45 -19.22
C ASP A 10 -3.87 12.90 -18.76
N ALA A 11 -4.46 13.11 -17.58
CA ALA A 11 -4.75 14.43 -17.05
C ALA A 11 -3.53 15.15 -16.44
N TYR A 12 -2.54 14.41 -15.92
CA TYR A 12 -1.39 14.98 -15.19
C TYR A 12 -0.03 14.39 -15.63
N PRO A 13 0.31 14.39 -16.94
CA PRO A 13 1.47 13.67 -17.49
C PRO A 13 2.82 14.14 -16.93
N ASP A 14 2.93 15.41 -16.52
CA ASP A 14 4.19 15.99 -16.01
C ASP A 14 4.37 15.85 -14.48
N LEU A 15 3.34 15.40 -13.76
CA LEU A 15 3.36 15.30 -12.29
C LEU A 15 3.51 13.87 -11.78
N ILE A 16 3.20 12.88 -12.62
CA ILE A 16 3.07 11.49 -12.19
C ILE A 16 4.34 10.70 -12.44
N GLN A 17 4.66 9.80 -11.51
CA GLN A 17 5.56 8.68 -11.75
C GLN A 17 4.78 7.36 -11.65
N VAL A 18 5.01 6.47 -12.60
CA VAL A 18 4.40 5.15 -12.63
C VAL A 18 5.37 4.13 -12.03
N VAL A 19 4.89 3.35 -11.07
CA VAL A 19 5.66 2.28 -10.44
C VAL A 19 5.84 1.14 -11.44
N GLU A 20 7.00 0.49 -11.44
CA GLU A 20 7.23 -0.71 -12.25
C GLU A 20 6.12 -1.77 -12.03
N PRO A 21 5.66 -2.45 -13.09
CA PRO A 21 4.47 -3.31 -13.05
C PRO A 21 4.75 -4.67 -12.39
N MET A 22 4.86 -4.67 -11.05
CA MET A 22 5.21 -5.85 -10.25
C MET A 22 4.20 -6.20 -9.16
N PHE A 23 3.21 -5.34 -8.93
CA PHE A 23 2.23 -5.52 -7.87
C PHE A 23 0.97 -6.22 -8.39
N SER A 24 0.37 -7.05 -7.55
CA SER A 24 -0.92 -7.69 -7.76
C SER A 24 -1.95 -7.17 -6.76
N ASN A 25 -3.21 -7.11 -7.17
CA ASN A 25 -4.31 -6.71 -6.31
C ASN A 25 -4.83 -7.90 -5.48
N PHE A 26 -4.98 -7.69 -4.18
CA PHE A 26 -5.47 -8.67 -3.21
C PHE A 26 -6.67 -8.16 -2.40
N GLY A 27 -6.94 -6.85 -2.42
CA GLY A 27 -7.97 -6.22 -1.59
C GLY A 27 -9.38 -6.38 -2.16
N GLY A 28 -10.40 -6.15 -1.33
CA GLY A 28 -11.78 -6.07 -1.80
C GLY A 28 -12.11 -4.75 -2.53
N ARG A 29 -11.27 -3.71 -2.36
CA ARG A 29 -11.32 -2.51 -3.21
C ARG A 29 -10.29 -2.64 -4.33
N ASP A 30 -10.76 -2.59 -5.56
CA ASP A 30 -9.94 -2.70 -6.76
C ASP A 30 -9.12 -1.44 -7.05
N SER A 31 -9.57 -0.28 -6.58
CA SER A 31 -8.83 0.99 -6.61
C SER A 31 -8.85 1.70 -5.26
N PHE A 32 -7.78 2.46 -4.99
CA PHE A 32 -7.61 3.25 -3.79
C PHE A 32 -6.56 4.35 -4.01
N GLY A 33 -6.56 5.36 -3.14
CA GLY A 33 -5.57 6.42 -3.21
C GLY A 33 -5.67 7.38 -2.04
N GLY A 34 -4.58 8.07 -1.75
CA GLY A 34 -4.48 8.97 -0.59
C GLY A 34 -3.06 9.39 -0.27
N GLN A 35 -2.92 10.11 0.83
CA GLN A 35 -1.63 10.59 1.32
C GLN A 35 -0.76 9.43 1.82
N ILE A 36 0.48 9.40 1.39
CA ILE A 36 1.45 8.35 1.70
C ILE A 36 1.92 8.47 3.16
N VAL A 37 1.80 7.36 3.87
CA VAL A 37 2.54 7.07 5.12
C VAL A 37 3.49 5.94 4.80
N THR A 38 4.80 6.14 5.00
CA THR A 38 5.79 5.10 4.69
C THR A 38 6.20 4.33 5.95
N LEU A 39 6.50 3.05 5.75
CA LEU A 39 7.12 2.21 6.76
C LEU A 39 8.19 1.35 6.11
N LYS A 40 9.42 1.45 6.61
CA LYS A 40 10.53 0.58 6.20
C LYS A 40 10.76 -0.50 7.25
N CYS A 41 10.73 -1.76 6.86
CA CYS A 41 11.04 -2.89 7.71
C CYS A 41 11.61 -4.06 6.89
N PHE A 42 12.02 -5.13 7.57
CA PHE A 42 12.44 -6.36 6.91
C PHE A 42 12.05 -7.55 7.76
N GLU A 43 11.09 -8.34 7.25
CA GLU A 43 10.58 -9.56 7.91
C GLU A 43 10.10 -9.37 9.35
N ASP A 44 9.68 -8.14 9.68
CA ASP A 44 9.07 -7.76 10.94
C ASP A 44 7.91 -6.79 10.66
N ASN A 45 6.69 -7.19 11.02
CA ASN A 45 5.47 -6.40 10.83
C ASN A 45 4.97 -5.71 12.11
N SER A 46 5.83 -5.57 13.13
CA SER A 46 5.48 -4.93 14.40
C SER A 46 4.95 -3.51 14.17
N LYS A 47 5.65 -2.72 13.35
CA LYS A 47 5.25 -1.36 13.01
C LYS A 47 4.04 -1.28 12.07
N VAL A 48 3.83 -2.29 11.21
CA VAL A 48 2.60 -2.40 10.41
C VAL A 48 1.39 -2.50 11.33
N ARG A 49 1.48 -3.37 12.35
CA ARG A 49 0.42 -3.51 13.36
C ARG A 49 0.16 -2.19 14.08
N GLU A 50 1.18 -1.47 14.51
CA GLU A 50 0.99 -0.17 15.19
C GLU A 50 0.25 0.83 14.29
N GLN A 51 0.58 0.90 12.99
CA GLN A 51 -0.03 1.87 12.08
C GLN A 51 -1.50 1.59 11.79
N VAL A 52 -1.87 0.32 11.56
CA VAL A 52 -3.28 -0.03 11.27
C VAL A 52 -4.21 0.20 12.47
N GLU A 53 -3.68 0.48 13.66
CA GLU A 53 -4.44 0.87 14.85
C GLU A 53 -4.79 2.37 14.89
N LEU A 54 -4.13 3.18 14.06
CA LEU A 54 -4.32 4.63 13.96
C LEU A 54 -5.32 4.99 12.85
N ASP A 55 -5.85 6.22 12.93
CA ASP A 55 -6.74 6.78 11.90
C ASP A 55 -6.03 6.93 10.54
N GLY A 56 -6.51 6.14 9.59
CA GLY A 56 -6.01 6.04 8.22
C GLY A 56 -6.83 6.80 7.19
N LYS A 57 -7.86 7.57 7.60
CA LYS A 57 -8.74 8.25 6.65
C LYS A 57 -7.98 9.10 5.65
N GLY A 58 -8.20 8.86 4.35
CA GLY A 58 -7.51 9.56 3.27
C GLY A 58 -6.02 9.23 3.12
N LYS A 59 -5.53 8.16 3.76
CA LYS A 59 -4.12 7.75 3.74
C LYS A 59 -3.92 6.35 3.18
N VAL A 60 -2.74 6.14 2.61
CA VAL A 60 -2.26 4.85 2.11
C VAL A 60 -0.98 4.48 2.85
N LEU A 61 -0.94 3.25 3.41
CA LEU A 61 0.27 2.74 4.06
C LEU A 61 1.17 2.07 3.04
N VAL A 62 2.34 2.64 2.80
CA VAL A 62 3.36 2.13 1.88
C VAL A 62 4.45 1.43 2.69
N VAL A 63 4.49 0.11 2.62
CA VAL A 63 5.41 -0.72 3.40
C VAL A 63 6.54 -1.23 2.50
N ASP A 64 7.74 -0.70 2.71
CA ASP A 64 8.98 -1.29 2.19
C ASP A 64 9.39 -2.45 3.09
N GLY A 65 9.09 -3.67 2.65
CA GLY A 65 9.47 -4.93 3.29
C GLY A 65 10.77 -5.52 2.75
N GLY A 66 11.53 -4.77 1.95
CA GLY A 66 12.70 -5.24 1.22
C GLY A 66 12.39 -6.30 0.15
N GLY A 67 11.13 -6.40 -0.29
CA GLY A 67 10.71 -7.33 -1.34
C GLY A 67 10.83 -8.80 -0.94
N SER A 68 10.88 -9.10 0.37
CA SER A 68 11.06 -10.48 0.83
C SER A 68 9.87 -11.36 0.45
N LEU A 69 10.18 -12.51 -0.16
CA LEU A 69 9.24 -13.58 -0.48
C LEU A 69 9.22 -14.70 0.56
N ARG A 70 9.74 -14.46 1.78
CA ARG A 70 9.95 -15.50 2.81
C ARG A 70 8.94 -15.45 3.97
N CYS A 71 8.17 -14.38 4.06
CA CYS A 71 7.12 -14.19 5.07
C CYS A 71 6.12 -13.11 4.66
N ALA A 72 4.91 -13.18 5.20
CA ALA A 72 3.88 -12.16 5.01
C ALA A 72 3.93 -11.05 6.06
N LEU A 73 3.81 -9.80 5.60
CA LEU A 73 3.75 -8.59 6.42
C LEU A 73 2.32 -8.19 6.78
N LEU A 74 1.34 -8.62 5.97
CA LEU A 74 -0.08 -8.37 6.17
C LEU A 74 -0.87 -9.68 6.14
N GLY A 75 -1.89 -9.78 6.98
CA GLY A 75 -2.88 -10.85 7.01
C GLY A 75 -4.26 -10.29 7.38
N ASP A 76 -5.27 -11.15 7.43
CA ASP A 76 -6.68 -10.80 7.61
C ASP A 76 -6.96 -9.84 8.78
N MET A 77 -6.46 -10.14 9.98
CA MET A 77 -6.71 -9.36 11.19
C MET A 77 -6.18 -7.93 11.08
N LEU A 78 -5.06 -7.73 10.41
CA LEU A 78 -4.46 -6.40 10.23
C LEU A 78 -5.18 -5.64 9.11
N ALA A 79 -5.60 -6.34 8.05
CA ALA A 79 -6.39 -5.74 6.96
C ALA A 79 -7.77 -5.28 7.46
N ASP A 80 -8.50 -6.12 8.21
CA ASP A 80 -9.79 -5.76 8.83
C ASP A 80 -9.65 -4.56 9.77
N LYS A 81 -8.55 -4.51 10.56
CA LYS A 81 -8.29 -3.38 11.45
C LYS A 81 -8.00 -2.09 10.68
N ALA A 82 -7.22 -2.17 9.61
CA ALA A 82 -6.96 -1.03 8.72
C ALA A 82 -8.25 -0.50 8.08
N ALA A 83 -9.11 -1.40 7.57
CA ALA A 83 -10.40 -1.05 7.01
C ALA A 83 -11.28 -0.32 8.03
N LYS A 84 -11.42 -0.88 9.24
CA LYS A 84 -12.20 -0.27 10.34
C LYS A 84 -11.68 1.09 10.78
N ASN A 85 -10.37 1.31 10.69
CA ASN A 85 -9.73 2.58 11.01
C ASN A 85 -9.60 3.52 9.80
N GLY A 86 -10.31 3.24 8.70
CA GLY A 86 -10.49 4.16 7.60
C GLY A 86 -9.32 4.26 6.61
N TRP A 87 -8.35 3.35 6.65
CA TRP A 87 -7.28 3.32 5.65
C TRP A 87 -7.86 3.14 4.24
N GLU A 88 -7.34 3.91 3.29
CA GLU A 88 -7.79 3.80 1.88
C GLU A 88 -7.23 2.53 1.25
N GLY A 89 -5.98 2.21 1.57
CA GLY A 89 -5.34 0.96 1.19
C GLY A 89 -3.90 0.81 1.69
N MET A 90 -3.27 -0.27 1.27
CA MET A 90 -1.91 -0.65 1.64
C MET A 90 -1.14 -1.13 0.41
N LEU A 91 0.06 -0.58 0.20
CA LEU A 91 1.02 -1.07 -0.80
C LEU A 91 2.15 -1.79 -0.06
N ILE A 92 2.32 -3.08 -0.29
CA ILE A 92 3.29 -3.94 0.40
C ILE A 92 4.37 -4.38 -0.56
N TYR A 93 5.56 -3.78 -0.49
CA TYR A 93 6.76 -4.30 -1.16
C TYR A 93 7.30 -5.52 -0.40
N GLY A 94 6.61 -6.64 -0.60
CA GLY A 94 6.78 -7.92 0.08
C GLY A 94 5.53 -8.78 -0.09
N CYS A 95 5.35 -9.76 0.80
CA CYS A 95 4.21 -10.68 0.72
C CYS A 95 3.07 -10.39 1.71
N VAL A 96 1.89 -10.89 1.37
CA VAL A 96 0.69 -10.94 2.24
C VAL A 96 0.21 -12.38 2.44
N ARG A 97 -0.82 -12.61 3.25
CA ARG A 97 -1.45 -13.93 3.42
C ARG A 97 -2.94 -13.77 3.75
N ASP A 98 -3.64 -14.89 3.92
CA ASP A 98 -5.08 -14.92 4.22
C ASP A 98 -5.90 -14.27 3.07
N VAL A 99 -5.45 -14.49 1.83
CA VAL A 99 -5.89 -13.76 0.63
C VAL A 99 -7.38 -13.86 0.34
N ASP A 100 -8.00 -15.01 0.64
CA ASP A 100 -9.45 -15.20 0.43
C ASP A 100 -10.29 -14.28 1.33
N VAL A 101 -9.76 -13.94 2.51
CA VAL A 101 -10.40 -13.01 3.46
C VAL A 101 -10.06 -11.57 3.10
N ILE A 102 -8.81 -11.29 2.72
CA ILE A 102 -8.40 -9.94 2.27
C ILE A 102 -9.20 -9.50 1.03
N ALA A 103 -9.48 -10.42 0.10
CA ALA A 103 -10.27 -10.15 -1.09
C ALA A 103 -11.74 -9.75 -0.79
N GLN A 104 -12.22 -10.02 0.42
CA GLN A 104 -13.56 -9.64 0.89
C GLN A 104 -13.52 -8.45 1.87
N THR A 105 -12.32 -7.96 2.21
CA THR A 105 -12.13 -6.83 3.13
C THR A 105 -12.28 -5.53 2.37
N ASP A 106 -13.05 -4.57 2.91
CA ASP A 106 -13.27 -3.23 2.33
C ASP A 106 -12.01 -2.34 2.47
N LEU A 107 -10.94 -2.73 1.79
CA LEU A 107 -9.62 -2.12 1.81
C LEU A 107 -8.90 -2.41 0.48
N GLY A 108 -8.18 -1.42 -0.05
CA GLY A 108 -7.26 -1.65 -1.15
C GLY A 108 -5.98 -2.32 -0.67
N VAL A 109 -5.55 -3.42 -1.31
CA VAL A 109 -4.29 -4.09 -0.95
C VAL A 109 -3.56 -4.49 -2.22
N GLN A 110 -2.36 -3.94 -2.42
CA GLN A 110 -1.46 -4.40 -3.47
C GLN A 110 -0.14 -4.91 -2.86
N ALA A 111 0.34 -6.04 -3.37
CA ALA A 111 1.55 -6.68 -2.88
C ALA A 111 2.26 -7.46 -3.99
N LEU A 112 3.48 -7.94 -3.74
CA LEU A 112 4.24 -8.73 -4.72
C LEU A 112 3.67 -10.14 -4.89
N ALA A 113 3.35 -10.80 -3.77
CA ALA A 113 2.88 -12.18 -3.76
C ALA A 113 2.18 -12.52 -2.43
N SER A 114 1.65 -13.75 -2.35
CA SER A 114 1.23 -14.34 -1.08
C SER A 114 2.33 -15.24 -0.49
N HIS A 115 2.43 -15.32 0.83
CA HIS A 115 3.32 -16.26 1.53
C HIS A 115 2.74 -16.64 2.90
N PRO A 116 2.53 -17.94 3.21
CA PRO A 116 1.74 -18.34 4.39
C PRO A 116 2.43 -18.06 5.75
N LYS A 117 3.77 -18.04 5.77
CA LYS A 117 4.55 -17.83 7.01
C LYS A 117 4.43 -16.40 7.53
N LYS A 118 4.06 -16.22 8.80
CA LYS A 118 4.11 -14.93 9.49
C LYS A 118 5.55 -14.49 9.81
N THR A 119 5.74 -13.19 10.06
CA THR A 119 6.97 -12.64 10.64
C THR A 119 7.12 -12.99 12.13
N GLU A 120 8.35 -12.81 12.63
CA GLU A 120 8.59 -12.64 14.07
C GLU A 120 8.52 -11.15 14.42
N LYS A 121 7.90 -10.83 15.56
CA LYS A 121 7.72 -9.44 15.99
C LYS A 121 8.82 -9.05 16.97
N ARG A 122 9.72 -8.18 16.54
CA ARG A 122 10.86 -7.68 17.32
C ARG A 122 10.79 -6.17 17.54
N GLY A 123 9.76 -5.50 17.04
CA GLY A 123 9.58 -4.06 17.18
C GLY A 123 10.40 -3.23 16.18
N ILE A 124 10.98 -3.86 15.16
CA ILE A 124 11.91 -3.21 14.23
C ILE A 124 11.14 -2.55 13.08
N GLY A 125 11.54 -1.33 12.72
CA GLY A 125 11.04 -0.60 11.55
C GLY A 125 11.15 0.91 11.71
N GLU A 126 11.24 1.62 10.59
CA GLU A 126 11.38 3.07 10.53
C GLU A 126 10.12 3.67 9.88
N LEU A 127 9.40 4.50 10.63
CA LEU A 127 8.18 5.16 10.17
C LEU A 127 8.50 6.51 9.53
N ASN A 128 7.78 6.87 8.47
CA ASN A 128 7.87 8.17 7.80
C ASN A 128 9.29 8.52 7.32
N VAL A 129 10.02 7.52 6.83
CA VAL A 129 11.28 7.71 6.08
C VAL A 129 11.03 7.51 4.58
N PRO A 130 11.69 8.24 3.68
CA PRO A 130 11.59 7.94 2.25
C PRO A 130 11.99 6.49 1.97
N VAL A 131 11.19 5.78 1.17
CA VAL A 131 11.45 4.39 0.74
C VAL A 131 11.50 4.32 -0.78
N THR A 132 12.35 3.46 -1.35
CA THR A 132 12.56 3.39 -2.80
C THR A 132 12.52 1.96 -3.29
N PHE A 133 11.55 1.66 -4.16
CA PHE A 133 11.38 0.37 -4.82
C PHE A 133 10.54 0.55 -6.08
N GLY A 134 10.62 -0.40 -7.02
CA GLY A 134 9.85 -0.36 -8.26
C GLY A 134 10.04 0.92 -9.09
N GLY A 135 11.28 1.39 -9.19
CA GLY A 135 11.64 2.58 -9.97
C GLY A 135 11.25 3.92 -9.35
N VAL A 136 10.60 3.93 -8.17
CA VAL A 136 10.00 5.13 -7.58
C VAL A 136 10.45 5.33 -6.13
N THR A 137 10.60 6.58 -5.70
CA THR A 137 10.78 6.94 -4.28
C THR A 137 9.46 7.43 -3.70
N PHE A 138 8.93 6.74 -2.71
CA PHE A 138 7.74 7.14 -1.96
C PHE A 138 8.16 8.01 -0.79
N ARG A 139 7.64 9.25 -0.72
CA ARG A 139 7.91 10.15 0.40
C ARG A 139 6.65 10.35 1.25
N PRO A 140 6.77 10.38 2.58
CA PRO A 140 5.64 10.74 3.45
C PRO A 140 5.05 12.09 3.05
N GLY A 141 3.72 12.15 2.99
CA GLY A 141 2.99 13.38 2.66
C GLY A 141 2.68 13.58 1.17
N GLU A 142 3.40 12.90 0.26
CA GLU A 142 3.02 12.79 -1.15
C GLU A 142 1.79 11.89 -1.33
N TYR A 143 1.34 11.66 -2.56
CA TYR A 143 0.10 10.95 -2.85
C TYR A 143 0.35 9.73 -3.72
N LEU A 144 -0.39 8.66 -3.42
CA LEU A 144 -0.40 7.41 -4.17
C LEU A 144 -1.81 7.11 -4.65
N TYR A 145 -1.91 6.63 -5.88
CA TYR A 145 -3.15 6.12 -6.47
C TYR A 145 -2.86 4.76 -7.11
N ALA A 146 -3.77 3.81 -6.91
CA ALA A 146 -3.61 2.45 -7.39
C ALA A 146 -4.95 1.92 -7.87
N ASP A 147 -4.91 1.16 -8.95
CA ASP A 147 -6.03 0.37 -9.46
C ASP A 147 -5.50 -0.92 -10.11
N ASN A 148 -6.33 -1.63 -10.88
CA ASN A 148 -5.92 -2.85 -11.57
C ASN A 148 -4.93 -2.63 -12.73
N ASN A 149 -4.73 -1.38 -13.18
CA ASN A 149 -3.79 -1.04 -14.25
C ASN A 149 -2.37 -0.83 -13.70
N GLY A 150 -2.25 -0.28 -12.49
CA GLY A 150 -0.96 -0.11 -11.84
C GLY A 150 -1.01 0.82 -10.62
N VAL A 151 0.17 1.27 -10.21
CA VAL A 151 0.36 2.23 -9.13
C VAL A 151 1.06 3.45 -9.66
N ILE A 152 0.56 4.61 -9.27
CA ILE A 152 1.16 5.91 -9.59
C ILE A 152 1.36 6.74 -8.33
N ILE A 153 2.33 7.66 -8.36
CA ILE A 153 2.52 8.66 -7.31
C ILE A 153 2.50 10.08 -7.88
N SER A 154 2.18 11.04 -7.03
CA SER A 154 2.19 12.47 -7.33
C SER A 154 2.66 13.27 -6.10
N PRO A 155 3.41 14.37 -6.28
CA PRO A 155 3.83 15.24 -5.17
C PRO A 155 2.67 15.99 -4.51
N SER A 156 1.52 16.11 -5.19
CA SER A 156 0.33 16.84 -4.74
C SER A 156 -0.95 16.03 -4.98
N PRO A 157 -2.05 16.29 -4.24
CA PRO A 157 -3.30 15.56 -4.46
C PRO A 157 -3.85 15.82 -5.86
N LEU A 158 -4.22 14.75 -6.55
CA LEU A 158 -4.90 14.75 -7.83
C LEU A 158 -6.40 14.56 -7.64
N THR A 159 -7.18 15.12 -8.57
CA THR A 159 -8.63 14.92 -8.66
C THR A 159 -8.93 14.13 -9.92
N MET A 160 -9.86 13.18 -9.84
CA MET A 160 -10.33 12.46 -11.04
C MET A 160 -10.93 13.46 -12.04
N PRO A 161 -10.54 13.40 -13.33
CA PRO A 161 -11.20 14.18 -14.37
C PRO A 161 -12.69 13.79 -14.48
N GLU A 162 -13.51 14.71 -15.00
CA GLU A 162 -14.94 14.46 -15.29
C GLU A 162 -15.15 13.56 -16.50
#